data_AF-V5G7W2-F1
#
_entry.id   AF-V5G7W2-F1
#
_cell.length_a   1.000
_cell.length_b   1.000
_cell.length_c   1.000
_cell.angle_alpha   90.00
_cell.angle_beta   90.00
_cell.angle_gamma   90.00
#
_symmetry.space_group_name_H-M   'P 1'
#
loop_
_entity.id
_entity.type
_entity.pdbx_description
1 polymer ?
#
loop_
_entity_poly.entity_id
_entity_poly.type
_entity_poly.pdbx_seq_one_letter_code
_entity_poly.pdbx_strand_id
1 'polypeptide(L)'
;KAAKLALNDTLESVNIKEYASNYGASVSVLLKGTSLLLKEGNVTDETLLRDINNIMNTLRECNVTVRWLMLHTVLKPGQIDRNKRLKQLREVVLAESKCDPVSLFKLLLNTAQ
;
A
#
# COMPACT_ATOMS: atom_id res chain seq x y z
N LYS A 1 -2.63 19.68 -23.33
CA LYS A 1 -3.64 20.33 -22.44
C LYS A 1 -4.32 19.31 -21.52
N ALA A 2 -4.85 18.20 -22.04
CA ALA A 2 -5.46 17.12 -21.25
C ALA A 2 -4.54 16.47 -20.20
N ALA A 3 -3.29 16.11 -20.58
CA ALA A 3 -2.35 15.50 -19.63
C ALA A 3 -2.04 16.37 -18.40
N LYS A 4 -1.95 17.70 -18.59
CA LYS A 4 -1.72 18.65 -17.50
C LYS A 4 -2.94 18.79 -16.58
N LEU A 5 -4.15 18.65 -17.13
CA LEU A 5 -5.38 18.65 -16.36
C LEU A 5 -5.51 17.37 -15.54
N ALA A 6 -5.24 16.20 -16.12
CA ALA A 6 -5.22 14.93 -15.39
C ALA A 6 -4.17 14.89 -14.26
N LEU A 7 -3.01 15.51 -14.49
CA LEU A 7 -2.00 15.69 -13.43
C LEU A 7 -2.47 16.63 -12.32
N ASN A 8 -3.24 17.66 -12.63
CA ASN A 8 -3.77 18.54 -11.59
C ASN A 8 -4.82 17.83 -10.75
N ASP A 9 -5.70 17.06 -11.40
CA ASP A 9 -6.75 16.27 -10.75
C ASP A 9 -6.17 15.22 -9.78
N THR A 10 -5.17 14.45 -10.23
CA THR A 10 -4.47 13.47 -9.38
C THR A 10 -3.62 14.08 -8.26
N LEU A 11 -3.28 15.36 -8.37
CA LEU A 11 -2.51 16.11 -7.37
C LEU A 11 -3.38 17.04 -6.51
N GLU A 12 -4.70 16.93 -6.61
CA GLU A 12 -5.60 17.63 -5.70
C GLU A 12 -5.45 17.07 -4.29
N SER A 13 -5.40 17.99 -3.31
CA SER A 13 -5.17 17.63 -1.91
C SER A 13 -6.20 16.62 -1.39
N VAL A 14 -7.47 16.76 -1.80
CA VAL A 14 -8.54 15.84 -1.42
C VAL A 14 -8.24 14.42 -1.89
N ASN A 15 -7.90 14.25 -3.17
CA ASN A 15 -7.59 12.95 -3.76
C ASN A 15 -6.35 12.31 -3.11
N ILE A 16 -5.29 13.10 -2.87
CA ILE A 16 -4.07 12.60 -2.21
C ILE A 16 -4.37 12.09 -0.79
N LYS A 17 -5.15 12.85 -0.02
CA LYS A 17 -5.55 12.46 1.34
C LYS A 17 -6.37 11.18 1.33
N GLU A 18 -7.32 11.08 0.41
CA GLU A 18 -8.14 9.89 0.22
C GLU A 18 -7.29 8.66 -0.12
N TYR A 19 -6.43 8.74 -1.14
CA TYR A 19 -5.55 7.64 -1.51
C TYR A 19 -4.63 7.23 -0.36
N ALA A 20 -4.00 8.20 0.31
CA ALA A 20 -3.10 7.93 1.43
C ALA A 20 -3.83 7.22 2.58
N SER A 21 -5.00 7.72 2.97
CA SER A 21 -5.83 7.11 4.01
C SER A 21 -6.28 5.70 3.62
N ASN A 22 -6.75 5.50 2.39
CA ASN A 22 -7.22 4.21 1.89
C ASN A 22 -6.11 3.16 1.91
N TYR A 23 -4.95 3.45 1.31
CA TYR A 23 -3.82 2.52 1.32
C TYR A 23 -3.27 2.27 2.73
N GLY A 24 -3.25 3.30 3.58
CA GLY A 24 -2.89 3.16 4.99
C GLY A 24 -3.80 2.19 5.74
N ALA A 25 -5.12 2.34 5.59
CA ALA A 25 -6.12 1.46 6.18
C ALA A 25 -6.04 0.02 5.63
N SER A 26 -5.76 -0.14 4.33
CA SER A 26 -5.59 -1.44 3.68
C SER A 26 -4.47 -2.26 4.33
N VAL A 27 -3.40 -1.65 4.86
CA VAL A 27 -2.31 -2.40 5.51
C VAL A 27 -2.82 -3.25 6.67
N SER A 28 -3.67 -2.70 7.54
CA SER A 28 -4.21 -3.43 8.69
C SER A 28 -5.14 -4.57 8.28
N VAL A 29 -5.97 -4.34 7.25
CA VAL A 29 -6.88 -5.35 6.70
C VAL A 29 -6.10 -6.50 6.06
N LEU A 30 -5.14 -6.17 5.20
CA LEU A 30 -4.33 -7.14 4.47
C LEU A 30 -3.40 -7.92 5.40
N LEU A 31 -2.87 -7.29 6.46
CA LEU A 31 -2.10 -8.00 7.49
C LEU A 31 -2.93 -9.08 8.18
N LYS A 32 -4.19 -8.79 8.52
CA LYS A 32 -5.09 -9.80 9.11
C LYS A 32 -5.38 -10.92 8.12
N GLY A 33 -5.71 -10.58 6.88
CA GLY A 33 -6.00 -11.56 5.83
C GLY A 33 -4.82 -12.48 5.55
N THR A 34 -3.64 -11.91 5.31
CA THR A 34 -2.43 -12.68 5.06
C THR A 34 -1.97 -13.49 6.26
N SER A 35 -2.10 -12.98 7.49
CA SER A 35 -1.77 -13.76 8.70
C SER A 35 -2.68 -14.98 8.86
N LEU A 36 -3.94 -14.89 8.43
CA LEU A 36 -4.83 -16.04 8.40
C LEU A 36 -4.42 -17.02 7.31
N LEU A 37 -4.13 -16.56 6.09
CA LEU A 37 -3.70 -17.43 4.99
C LEU A 37 -2.41 -18.20 5.33
N LEU A 38 -1.47 -17.54 6.02
CA LEU A 38 -0.18 -18.12 6.42
C LEU A 38 -0.25 -18.97 7.69
N LYS A 39 -1.39 -18.98 8.39
CA LYS A 39 -1.56 -19.83 9.57
C LYS A 39 -1.70 -21.28 9.12
N GLU A 40 -0.91 -22.16 9.74
CA GLU A 40 -0.97 -23.60 9.48
C GLU A 40 -2.40 -24.15 9.60
N GLY A 41 -2.80 -24.94 8.61
CA GLY A 41 -4.14 -25.55 8.53
C GLY A 41 -5.24 -24.68 7.93
N ASN A 42 -5.01 -23.38 7.65
CA ASN A 42 -6.03 -22.55 6.98
C ASN A 42 -6.05 -22.71 5.45
N VAL A 43 -4.89 -22.99 4.85
CA VAL A 43 -4.79 -23.39 3.43
C VAL A 43 -4.28 -24.82 3.41
N THR A 44 -5.06 -25.73 2.83
CA THR A 44 -4.71 -27.14 2.66
C THR A 44 -4.84 -27.51 1.18
N ASP A 45 -4.27 -28.65 0.77
CA ASP A 45 -4.38 -29.14 -0.61
C ASP A 45 -5.85 -29.28 -1.06
N GLU A 46 -6.74 -29.62 -0.12
CA GLU A 46 -8.17 -29.79 -0.36
C GLU A 46 -8.90 -28.46 -0.56
N THR A 47 -8.47 -27.40 0.13
CA THR A 47 -9.13 -26.08 0.07
C THR A 47 -8.50 -25.13 -0.95
N LEU A 48 -7.27 -25.39 -1.36
CA LEU A 48 -6.48 -24.51 -2.23
C LEU A 48 -7.21 -24.12 -3.51
N LEU A 49 -7.72 -25.10 -4.27
CA LEU A 49 -8.37 -24.83 -5.57
C LEU A 49 -9.68 -24.03 -5.41
N ARG A 50 -10.37 -24.20 -4.28
CA ARG A 50 -11.57 -23.43 -3.96
C ARG A 50 -11.22 -21.98 -3.62
N ASP A 51 -10.13 -21.79 -2.87
CA ASP A 51 -9.78 -20.50 -2.28
C ASP A 51 -8.77 -19.71 -3.15
N ILE A 52 -8.25 -20.29 -4.24
CA ILE A 52 -7.18 -19.72 -5.10
C ILE A 52 -7.50 -18.34 -5.64
N ASN A 53 -8.75 -18.07 -6.01
CA ASN A 53 -9.16 -16.76 -6.51
C ASN A 53 -9.06 -15.69 -5.42
N ASN A 54 -9.47 -16.03 -4.18
CA ASN A 54 -9.37 -15.14 -3.04
C ASN A 54 -7.91 -14.88 -2.68
N ILE A 55 -7.08 -15.93 -2.64
CA ILE A 55 -5.64 -15.83 -2.37
C ILE A 55 -4.97 -14.91 -3.40
N MET A 56 -5.24 -15.13 -4.70
CA MET A 56 -4.69 -14.30 -5.77
C MET A 56 -5.15 -12.84 -5.69
N ASN A 57 -6.40 -12.59 -5.29
CA ASN A 57 -6.89 -11.23 -5.09
C ASN A 57 -6.19 -10.54 -3.91
N THR A 58 -6.09 -11.22 -2.77
CA THR A 58 -5.33 -10.72 -1.61
C THR A 58 -3.88 -10.41 -1.99
N LEU A 59 -3.22 -11.29 -2.75
CA LEU A 59 -1.84 -11.08 -3.20
C LEU A 59 -1.70 -9.85 -4.11
N ARG A 60 -2.64 -9.64 -5.04
CA ARG A 60 -2.65 -8.44 -5.90
C ARG A 60 -2.85 -7.18 -5.09
N GLU A 61 -3.80 -7.17 -4.16
CA GLU A 61 -4.08 -6.03 -3.28
C GLU A 61 -2.88 -5.70 -2.38
N CYS A 62 -2.19 -6.72 -1.84
CA CYS A 62 -0.95 -6.55 -1.10
C CYS A 62 0.12 -5.87 -1.96
N ASN A 63 0.35 -6.36 -3.18
CA ASN A 63 1.35 -5.79 -4.08
C ASN A 63 1.05 -4.34 -4.44
N VAL A 64 -0.19 -3.99 -4.76
CA VAL A 64 -0.58 -2.61 -5.08
C VAL A 64 -0.39 -1.71 -3.86
N THR A 65 -0.86 -2.13 -2.68
CA THR A 65 -0.77 -1.37 -1.43
C THR A 65 0.67 -1.13 -1.01
N VAL A 66 1.48 -2.19 -0.96
CA VAL A 66 2.90 -2.10 -0.56
C VAL A 66 3.67 -1.22 -1.54
N ARG A 67 3.50 -1.43 -2.85
CA ARG A 67 4.18 -0.62 -3.86
C ARG A 67 3.82 0.85 -3.75
N TRP A 68 2.52 1.16 -3.61
CA TRP A 68 2.07 2.55 -3.54
C TRP A 68 2.63 3.24 -2.29
N LEU A 69 2.53 2.61 -1.12
CA LEU A 69 3.04 3.19 0.12
C LEU A 69 4.56 3.39 0.06
N MET A 70 5.32 2.35 -0.29
CA MET A 70 6.79 2.46 -0.35
C MET A 70 7.25 3.55 -1.32
N LEU A 71 6.61 3.67 -2.49
CA LEU A 71 6.96 4.70 -3.48
C LEU A 71 6.74 6.12 -2.94
N HIS A 72 5.67 6.35 -2.18
CA HIS A 72 5.27 7.69 -1.78
C HIS A 72 5.79 8.08 -0.39
N THR A 73 6.12 7.12 0.49
CA THR A 73 6.60 7.40 1.85
C THR A 73 8.10 7.23 2.04
N VAL A 74 8.78 6.39 1.24
CA VAL A 74 10.20 6.08 1.42
C VAL A 74 11.07 6.99 0.55
N LEU A 75 11.97 7.72 1.20
CA LEU A 75 13.10 8.37 0.54
C LEU A 75 14.33 7.45 0.60
N LYS A 76 15.07 7.38 -0.52
CA LYS A 76 16.36 6.69 -0.52
C LYS A 76 17.32 7.39 0.47
N PRO A 77 18.18 6.66 1.19
CA PRO A 77 19.19 7.27 2.04
C PRO A 77 19.99 8.36 1.30
N GLY A 78 20.11 9.54 1.90
CA GLY A 78 20.79 10.70 1.30
C GLY A 78 19.99 11.46 0.24
N GLN A 79 18.75 11.08 -0.07
CA GLN A 79 17.86 11.87 -0.91
C GLN A 79 17.00 12.81 -0.07
N ILE A 80 16.86 14.04 -0.56
CA ILE A 80 15.98 15.08 -0.02
C ILE A 80 15.14 15.60 -1.19
N ASP A 81 13.87 15.91 -0.96
CA ASP A 81 13.07 16.57 -1.99
C ASP A 81 13.67 17.93 -2.33
N ARG A 82 14.15 18.05 -3.56
CA ARG A 82 14.60 19.34 -4.11
C ARG A 82 13.42 20.24 -4.50
N ASN A 83 12.22 19.67 -4.64
CA ASN A 83 11.02 20.38 -5.01
C ASN A 83 10.11 20.57 -3.79
N LYS A 84 9.88 21.83 -3.41
CA LYS A 84 9.04 22.21 -2.26
C LYS A 84 7.62 21.62 -2.33
N ARG A 85 7.02 21.59 -3.52
CA ARG A 85 5.68 21.00 -3.72
C ARG A 85 5.71 19.49 -3.46
N LEU A 86 6.71 18.77 -3.96
CA LEU A 86 6.81 17.31 -3.72
C LEU A 86 6.98 17.00 -2.23
N LYS A 87 7.79 17.79 -1.52
CA LYS A 87 7.95 17.67 -0.08
C LYS A 87 6.62 17.79 0.66
N GLN A 88 5.87 18.85 0.35
CA GLN A 88 4.55 19.09 0.96
C GLN A 88 3.57 17.96 0.68
N LEU A 89 3.54 17.44 -0.55
CA LEU A 89 2.65 16.33 -0.90
C LEU A 89 3.06 15.05 -0.15
N ARG A 90 4.36 14.76 -0.02
CA ARG A 90 4.80 13.61 0.78
C ARG A 90 4.44 13.76 2.25
N GLU A 91 4.61 14.95 2.83
CA GLU A 91 4.22 15.22 4.22
C GLU A 91 2.72 14.95 4.44
N VAL A 92 1.86 15.32 3.48
CA VAL A 92 0.43 14.96 3.51
C VAL A 92 0.24 13.44 3.45
N VAL A 93 0.91 12.74 2.53
CA VAL A 93 0.80 11.27 2.42
C VAL A 93 1.23 10.58 3.73
N LEU A 94 2.33 11.02 4.34
CA LEU A 94 2.82 10.49 5.61
C LEU A 94 1.81 10.71 6.75
N ALA A 95 1.23 11.91 6.83
CA ALA A 95 0.26 12.24 7.88
C ALA A 95 -1.05 11.44 7.75
N GLU A 96 -1.56 11.28 6.53
CA GLU A 96 -2.88 10.69 6.29
C GLU A 96 -2.83 9.15 6.22
N SER A 97 -1.77 8.58 5.66
CA SER A 97 -1.63 7.12 5.59
C SER A 97 -1.43 6.48 6.95
N LYS A 98 -0.90 7.23 7.94
CA LYS A 98 -0.55 6.74 9.27
C LYS A 98 0.21 5.41 9.21
N CYS A 99 1.01 5.25 8.16
CA CYS A 99 1.63 3.98 7.81
C CYS A 99 2.83 3.74 8.73
N ASP A 100 2.69 2.75 9.61
CA ASP A 100 3.77 2.27 10.45
C ASP A 100 4.77 1.42 9.61
N PRO A 101 6.07 1.77 9.59
CA PRO A 101 7.07 1.03 8.81
C PRO A 101 7.17 -0.45 9.16
N VAL A 102 6.96 -0.81 10.44
CA VAL A 102 7.01 -2.21 10.89
C VAL A 102 5.84 -3.00 10.30
N SER A 103 4.64 -2.44 10.33
CA SER A 103 3.44 -3.03 9.74
C SER A 103 3.57 -3.19 8.23
N LEU A 104 4.10 -2.18 7.54
CA LEU A 104 4.35 -2.26 6.09
C LEU A 104 5.40 -3.33 5.74
N PHE A 105 6.48 -3.42 6.52
CA PHE A 105 7.50 -4.44 6.33
C PHE A 105 6.95 -5.85 6.59
N LYS A 106 6.14 -6.02 7.64
CA LYS A 106 5.47 -7.29 7.91
C LYS A 106 4.53 -7.70 6.78
N LEU A 107 3.77 -6.76 6.21
CA LEU A 107 2.91 -7.04 5.07
C LEU A 107 3.72 -7.47 3.85
N LEU A 108 4.85 -6.80 3.59
CA LEU A 108 5.79 -7.19 2.53
C LEU A 108 6.30 -8.63 2.72
N LEU A 109 6.68 -9.01 3.95
CA LEU A 109 7.10 -10.38 4.25
C LEU A 109 5.97 -11.38 4.00
N ASN A 110 4.78 -11.10 4.54
CA ASN A 110 3.60 -11.94 4.33
C ASN A 110 3.22 -12.10 2.85
N THR A 111 3.51 -11.09 2.02
CA THR A 111 3.22 -11.10 0.56
C THR A 111 4.19 -12.01 -0.21
N ALA A 112 5.41 -12.18 0.30
CA ALA A 112 6.47 -12.96 -0.35
C ALA A 112 6.47 -14.45 0.05
N GLN A 113 5.72 -14.81 1.09
CA GLN A 113 5.51 -16.18 1.56
C GLN A 113 4.34 -16.82 0.81
#